data_AF-A0A938HQU4-F1
#
_entry.id   AF-A0A938HQU4-F1
#
_cell.length_a   1.000
_cell.length_b   1.000
_cell.length_c   1.000
_cell.angle_alpha   90.00
_cell.angle_beta   90.00
_cell.angle_gamma   90.00
#
_symmetry.space_group_name_H-M   'P 1'
#
loop_
_entity.id
_entity.type
_entity.pdbx_description
1 polymer ?
#
loop_
_entity_poly.entity_id
_entity_poly.type
_entity_poly.pdbx_seq_one_letter_code
_entity_poly.pdbx_strand_id
1 'polypeptide(L)'
;MIRHLHPTDAVLLFPFRQAAGRAQAFTLPRTLEPEAPLFPALRYAGIALSLRAWQACWVLAERGRIDALIHAGRRAGRGTWEVRDLFVRPDSTDRCVDLLEEMCVQAGRDGARRLFMRVASGSDVLHEARRAGFVAYLAETAYRSEAARPEGGAAVVLPRVRARAKSDDAGLLRLHCAWVPATRRAYGPANASEWRDTEERAARIQEEWVLEDEAGRVAAWLRTAETKSGRFISITADPDAGPAVGELVLVGLDGAEGRPAVALAASADATLASALESAGFAAARSFDVLVRPVAAPVGATRRAVAPVG
;
A
#
# COMPACT_ATOMS: atom_id res chain seq x y z
N MET A 1 27.95 0.26 1.85
CA MET A 1 27.75 0.01 0.40
C MET A 1 26.32 -0.43 0.17
N ILE A 2 25.62 0.19 -0.78
CA ILE A 2 24.29 -0.25 -1.22
C ILE A 2 24.46 -1.20 -2.40
N ARG A 3 23.82 -2.36 -2.34
CA ARG A 3 23.83 -3.36 -3.41
C ARG A 3 22.62 -4.27 -3.28
N HIS A 4 22.39 -5.09 -4.30
CA HIS A 4 21.38 -6.12 -4.19
C HIS A 4 21.71 -7.14 -3.10
N LEU A 5 20.65 -7.77 -2.56
CA LEU A 5 20.78 -8.92 -1.69
C LEU A 5 21.35 -10.10 -2.49
N HIS A 6 22.44 -10.69 -2.01
CA HIS A 6 23.11 -11.82 -2.66
C HIS A 6 22.95 -13.11 -1.85
N PRO A 7 23.08 -14.29 -2.49
CA PRO A 7 23.10 -15.59 -1.81
C PRO A 7 24.04 -15.62 -0.59
N THR A 8 25.21 -14.98 -0.70
CA THR A 8 26.23 -14.91 0.36
C THR A 8 25.78 -14.09 1.58
N ASP A 9 24.76 -13.24 1.45
CA ASP A 9 24.21 -12.49 2.58
C ASP A 9 23.33 -13.35 3.49
N ALA A 10 22.93 -14.56 3.06
CA ALA A 10 22.03 -15.42 3.85
C ALA A 10 22.55 -15.66 5.27
N VAL A 11 23.87 -15.73 5.46
CA VAL A 11 24.50 -15.87 6.79
C VAL A 11 24.44 -14.59 7.62
N LEU A 12 24.39 -13.42 6.99
CA LEU A 12 24.31 -12.10 7.64
C LEU A 12 22.86 -11.74 8.05
N LEU A 13 21.86 -12.37 7.44
CA LEU A 13 20.45 -12.14 7.73
C LEU A 13 20.04 -12.56 9.15
N PHE A 14 20.68 -13.56 9.73
CA PHE A 14 20.37 -14.03 11.09
C PHE A 14 20.87 -13.06 12.18
N PRO A 15 22.14 -12.61 12.17
CA PRO A 15 22.58 -11.51 13.04
C PRO A 15 21.75 -10.23 12.82
N PHE A 16 21.41 -9.92 11.56
CA PHE A 16 20.56 -8.78 11.25
C PHE A 16 19.17 -8.93 11.88
N ARG A 17 18.56 -10.11 11.89
CA ARG A 17 17.26 -10.34 12.54
C ARG A 17 17.20 -9.88 13.99
N GLN A 18 18.26 -10.12 14.75
CA GLN A 18 18.31 -9.80 16.17
C GLN A 18 18.46 -8.30 16.43
N ALA A 19 19.03 -7.58 15.47
CA ALA A 19 19.38 -6.17 15.63
C ALA A 19 18.54 -5.21 14.79
N ALA A 20 17.89 -5.73 13.74
CA ALA A 20 16.90 -4.99 12.98
C ALA A 20 15.71 -4.69 13.89
N GLY A 21 15.21 -3.46 13.82
CA GLY A 21 13.94 -3.12 14.44
C GLY A 21 12.77 -3.86 13.78
N ARG A 22 11.55 -3.46 14.15
CA ARG A 22 10.33 -3.86 13.43
C ARG A 22 10.31 -3.23 12.03
N ALA A 23 9.47 -3.78 11.15
CA ALA A 23 9.23 -3.21 9.83
C ALA A 23 8.87 -1.72 9.91
N GLN A 24 9.49 -0.91 9.07
CA GLN A 24 9.29 0.53 8.98
C GLN A 24 8.38 0.93 7.81
N ALA A 25 8.24 0.05 6.80
CA ALA A 25 7.34 0.24 5.66
C ALA A 25 6.34 -0.92 5.54
N PHE A 26 5.13 -0.62 5.04
CA PHE A 26 3.98 -1.51 5.05
C PHE A 26 3.24 -1.50 3.70
N THR A 27 3.06 -2.67 3.09
CA THR A 27 2.04 -2.83 2.04
C THR A 27 0.64 -2.87 2.66
N LEU A 28 -0.41 -2.69 1.86
CA LEU A 28 -1.80 -2.82 2.31
C LEU A 28 -2.05 -4.10 3.14
N PRO A 29 -1.68 -5.32 2.72
CA PRO A 29 -1.87 -6.51 3.56
C PRO A 29 -1.20 -6.44 4.94
N ARG A 30 -0.06 -5.74 5.05
CA ARG A 30 0.71 -5.62 6.31
C ARG A 30 0.09 -4.62 7.29
N THR A 31 -0.64 -3.61 6.80
CA THR A 31 -1.40 -2.72 7.69
C THR A 31 -2.52 -3.48 8.41
N LEU A 32 -2.97 -4.59 7.80
CA LEU A 32 -4.01 -5.46 8.34
C LEU A 32 -3.52 -6.42 9.41
N GLU A 33 -2.22 -6.52 9.68
CA GLU A 33 -1.69 -7.27 10.83
C GLU A 33 -1.75 -6.40 12.12
N PRO A 34 -2.00 -6.99 13.31
CA PRO A 34 -2.15 -6.22 14.55
C PRO A 34 -0.85 -5.53 14.98
N GLU A 35 0.29 -6.12 14.64
CA GLU A 35 1.61 -5.60 14.98
C GLU A 35 2.51 -5.45 13.75
N ALA A 36 3.55 -4.63 13.87
CA ALA A 36 4.57 -4.55 12.84
C ALA A 36 5.51 -5.77 12.93
N PRO A 37 5.73 -6.53 11.85
CA PRO A 37 6.50 -7.76 11.94
C PRO A 37 7.98 -7.50 12.26
N LEU A 38 8.60 -8.43 12.98
CA LEU A 38 10.06 -8.54 13.08
C LEU A 38 10.65 -9.00 11.75
N PHE A 39 11.96 -8.82 11.58
CA PHE A 39 12.67 -9.21 10.36
C PHE A 39 12.54 -10.71 10.05
N PRO A 40 11.91 -11.11 8.93
CA PRO A 40 11.70 -12.52 8.59
C PRO A 40 12.92 -13.11 7.85
N ALA A 41 13.99 -13.42 8.59
CA ALA A 41 15.26 -13.88 8.01
C ALA A 41 15.13 -15.01 6.97
N LEU A 42 14.30 -16.02 7.25
CA LEU A 42 14.09 -17.16 6.33
C LEU A 42 13.47 -16.73 4.99
N ARG A 43 12.54 -15.76 5.00
CA ARG A 43 11.95 -15.21 3.77
C ARG A 43 13.03 -14.56 2.91
N TYR A 44 13.90 -13.76 3.52
CA TYR A 44 14.94 -13.05 2.78
C TYR A 44 16.09 -13.96 2.36
N ALA A 45 16.41 -15.00 3.12
CA ALA A 45 17.34 -16.04 2.68
C ALA A 45 16.80 -16.75 1.42
N GLY A 46 15.50 -17.06 1.39
CA GLY A 46 14.85 -17.60 0.20
C GLY A 46 14.87 -16.63 -0.99
N ILE A 47 14.68 -15.32 -0.75
CA ILE A 47 14.79 -14.28 -1.80
C ILE A 47 16.22 -14.20 -2.34
N ALA A 48 17.22 -14.24 -1.46
CA ALA A 48 18.64 -14.18 -1.83
C ALA A 48 19.05 -15.35 -2.74
N LEU A 49 18.46 -16.52 -2.54
CA LEU A 49 18.70 -17.74 -3.31
C LEU A 49 17.82 -17.85 -4.57
N SER A 50 16.84 -16.96 -4.74
CA SER A 50 15.98 -16.94 -5.93
C SER A 50 16.76 -16.40 -7.13
N LEU A 51 16.52 -16.93 -8.33
CA LEU A 51 17.14 -16.42 -9.56
C LEU A 51 16.62 -15.04 -9.98
N ARG A 52 15.42 -14.65 -9.52
CA ARG A 52 14.73 -13.42 -9.95
C ARG A 52 14.32 -12.50 -8.80
N ALA A 53 13.92 -13.06 -7.65
CA ALA A 53 13.35 -12.24 -6.58
C ALA A 53 14.36 -11.30 -5.91
N TRP A 54 15.64 -11.65 -5.92
CA TRP A 54 16.73 -10.84 -5.37
C TRP A 54 16.86 -9.46 -6.03
N GLN A 55 16.45 -9.32 -7.29
CA GLN A 55 16.50 -8.05 -8.03
C GLN A 55 15.55 -6.98 -7.46
N ALA A 56 14.58 -7.38 -6.64
CA ALA A 56 13.67 -6.48 -5.95
C ALA A 56 14.14 -6.14 -4.53
N CYS A 57 15.31 -6.63 -4.10
CA CYS A 57 15.79 -6.53 -2.73
C CYS A 57 17.21 -5.95 -2.69
N TRP A 58 17.40 -4.93 -1.85
CA TRP A 58 18.68 -4.26 -1.67
C TRP A 58 19.03 -4.17 -0.20
N VAL A 59 20.33 -4.18 0.07
CA VAL A 59 20.90 -4.05 1.39
C VAL A 59 21.87 -2.89 1.43
N LEU A 60 21.85 -2.16 2.54
CA LEU A 60 22.97 -1.34 2.96
C LEU A 60 23.86 -2.23 3.83
N ALA A 61 25.03 -2.59 3.32
CA ALA A 61 25.98 -3.44 4.02
C ALA A 61 27.34 -2.75 4.17
N GLU A 62 27.94 -2.85 5.35
CA GLU A 62 29.27 -2.31 5.65
C GLU A 62 30.00 -3.22 6.64
N ARG A 63 31.31 -3.42 6.42
CA ARG A 63 32.20 -4.19 7.30
C ARG A 63 31.64 -5.58 7.68
N GLY A 64 31.02 -6.27 6.72
CA GLY A 64 30.44 -7.60 6.92
C GLY A 64 29.14 -7.62 7.72
N ARG A 65 28.46 -6.48 7.87
CA ARG A 65 27.17 -6.34 8.55
C ARG A 65 26.13 -5.73 7.62
N ILE A 66 24.87 -6.13 7.78
CA ILE A 66 23.73 -5.46 7.14
C ILE A 66 23.18 -4.43 8.12
N ASP A 67 23.09 -3.19 7.67
CA ASP A 67 22.57 -2.05 8.43
C ASP A 67 21.10 -1.75 8.09
N ALA A 68 20.73 -1.98 6.83
CA ALA A 68 19.35 -1.84 6.37
C ALA A 68 19.06 -2.81 5.22
N LEU A 69 17.79 -3.17 5.07
CA LEU A 69 17.26 -3.94 3.96
C LEU A 69 15.99 -3.27 3.46
N ILE A 70 15.88 -3.11 2.14
CA ILE A 70 14.68 -2.65 1.47
C ILE A 70 14.25 -3.67 0.41
N HIS A 71 12.95 -3.94 0.36
CA HIS A 71 12.33 -4.71 -0.71
C HIS A 71 11.27 -3.84 -1.36
N ALA A 72 11.44 -3.56 -2.64
CA ALA A 72 10.61 -2.65 -3.40
C ALA A 72 10.32 -3.21 -4.78
N GLY A 73 9.21 -2.79 -5.38
CA GLY A 73 8.88 -3.21 -6.73
C GLY A 73 7.54 -2.69 -7.19
N ARG A 74 7.12 -3.16 -8.37
CA ARG A 74 5.85 -2.77 -8.99
C ARG A 74 4.65 -3.06 -8.09
N ARG A 75 3.65 -2.16 -8.13
CA ARG A 75 2.29 -2.42 -7.64
C ARG A 75 1.52 -3.24 -8.69
N ALA A 76 0.29 -2.87 -9.04
CA ALA A 76 -0.49 -3.53 -10.08
C ALA A 76 0.10 -3.33 -11.49
N GLY A 77 0.73 -2.19 -11.76
CA GLY A 77 1.25 -1.85 -13.08
C GLY A 77 2.73 -1.47 -13.10
N ARG A 78 3.21 -1.07 -14.29
CA ARG A 78 4.64 -0.74 -14.50
C ARG A 78 4.99 0.69 -14.09
N GLY A 79 4.03 1.61 -14.14
CA GLY A 79 4.25 3.02 -13.85
C GLY A 79 4.39 3.38 -12.38
N THR A 80 4.14 2.44 -11.47
CA THR A 80 4.13 2.69 -10.02
C THR A 80 4.85 1.60 -9.26
N TRP A 81 5.79 2.02 -8.41
CA TRP A 81 6.46 1.17 -7.44
C TRP A 81 6.00 1.43 -6.02
N GLU A 82 6.28 0.48 -5.14
CA GLU A 82 6.07 0.58 -3.70
C GLU A 82 7.26 -0.01 -2.94
N VAL A 83 7.64 0.64 -1.84
CA VAL A 83 8.47 0.04 -0.79
C VAL A 83 7.61 -0.94 0.00
N ARG A 84 7.83 -2.23 -0.25
CA ARG A 84 7.02 -3.30 0.33
C ARG A 84 7.45 -3.65 1.74
N ASP A 85 8.76 -3.62 1.97
CA ASP A 85 9.34 -3.86 3.28
C ASP A 85 10.58 -2.96 3.44
N LEU A 86 10.74 -2.37 4.61
CA LEU A 86 11.94 -1.65 5.02
C LEU A 86 12.29 -2.07 6.45
N PHE A 87 13.52 -2.53 6.65
CA PHE A 87 14.07 -2.86 7.96
C PHE A 87 15.38 -2.12 8.13
N VAL A 88 15.53 -1.43 9.24
CA VAL A 88 16.72 -0.62 9.54
C VAL A 88 17.14 -0.94 10.97
N ARG A 89 18.45 -1.01 11.20
CA ARG A 89 18.95 -1.03 12.58
C ARG A 89 18.74 0.35 13.20
N PRO A 90 18.36 0.44 14.48
CA PRO A 90 18.16 1.74 15.13
C PRO A 90 19.39 2.67 15.03
N ASP A 91 20.60 2.10 15.09
CA ASP A 91 21.89 2.81 14.99
C ASP A 91 22.29 3.20 13.56
N SER A 92 21.41 3.03 12.56
CA SER A 92 21.71 3.30 11.14
C SER A 92 20.54 3.94 10.39
N THR A 93 19.59 4.52 11.11
CA THR A 93 18.38 5.13 10.54
C THR A 93 18.71 6.25 9.55
N ASP A 94 19.65 7.12 9.90
CA ASP A 94 20.14 8.24 9.09
C ASP A 94 20.69 7.80 7.72
N ARG A 95 21.26 6.60 7.65
CA ARG A 95 21.81 6.01 6.42
C ARG A 95 20.75 5.46 5.48
N CYS A 96 19.49 5.40 5.90
CA CYS A 96 18.38 4.93 5.08
C CYS A 96 18.08 5.88 3.91
N VAL A 97 18.51 7.16 3.99
CA VAL A 97 18.33 8.15 2.91
C VAL A 97 18.94 7.65 1.61
N ASP A 98 20.21 7.26 1.63
CA ASP A 98 20.92 6.78 0.43
C ASP A 98 20.24 5.54 -0.18
N LEU A 99 19.72 4.64 0.68
CA LEU A 99 19.03 3.44 0.25
C LEU A 99 17.71 3.77 -0.45
N LEU A 100 16.94 4.71 0.09
CA LEU A 100 15.69 5.18 -0.50
C LEU A 100 15.93 5.95 -1.82
N GLU A 101 17.01 6.73 -1.90
CA GLU A 101 17.41 7.41 -3.13
C GLU A 101 17.78 6.44 -4.25
N GLU A 102 18.60 5.43 -3.93
CA GLU A 102 18.95 4.39 -4.89
C GLU A 102 17.69 3.66 -5.39
N MET A 103 16.70 3.40 -4.50
CA MET A 103 15.46 2.74 -4.92
C MET A 103 14.66 3.57 -5.91
N CYS A 104 14.64 4.90 -5.74
CA CYS A 104 13.99 5.78 -6.70
C CYS A 104 14.72 5.75 -8.05
N VAL A 105 16.06 5.76 -8.07
CA VAL A 105 16.84 5.64 -9.31
C VAL A 105 16.53 4.32 -10.02
N GLN A 106 16.51 3.20 -9.30
CA GLN A 106 16.21 1.88 -9.87
C GLN A 106 14.77 1.80 -10.40
N ALA A 107 13.79 2.31 -9.65
CA ALA A 107 12.40 2.36 -10.11
C ALA A 107 12.28 3.15 -11.42
N GLY A 108 13.01 4.25 -11.57
CA GLY A 108 13.02 5.09 -12.77
C GLY A 108 13.64 4.40 -13.97
N ARG A 109 14.75 3.68 -13.77
CA ARG A 109 15.36 2.81 -14.78
C ARG A 109 14.40 1.73 -15.27
N ASP A 110 13.56 1.21 -14.38
CA ASP A 110 12.54 0.21 -14.67
C ASP A 110 11.22 0.77 -15.25
N GLY A 111 11.18 2.08 -15.53
CA GLY A 111 10.07 2.78 -16.16
C GLY A 111 8.96 3.23 -15.21
N ALA A 112 9.19 3.18 -13.90
CA ALA A 112 8.26 3.75 -12.94
C ALA A 112 8.29 5.29 -12.99
N ARG A 113 7.13 5.89 -12.79
CA ARG A 113 6.97 7.36 -12.70
C ARG A 113 6.92 7.84 -11.26
N ARG A 114 6.66 6.93 -10.32
CA ARG A 114 6.53 7.22 -8.90
C ARG A 114 6.80 5.99 -8.06
N LEU A 115 7.22 6.24 -6.83
CA LEU A 115 7.43 5.22 -5.82
C LEU A 115 6.69 5.64 -4.54
N PHE A 116 5.81 4.77 -4.07
CA PHE A 116 5.05 4.95 -2.83
C PHE A 116 5.75 4.24 -1.67
N MET A 117 5.58 4.79 -0.48
CA MET A 117 6.02 4.20 0.76
C MET A 117 5.00 4.51 1.83
N ARG A 118 4.47 3.49 2.49
CA ARG A 118 3.58 3.67 3.64
C ARG A 118 4.35 3.33 4.90
N VAL A 119 4.37 4.25 5.86
CA VAL A 119 5.06 4.10 7.14
C VAL A 119 4.06 4.26 8.28
N ALA A 120 4.35 3.68 9.45
CA ALA A 120 3.55 3.95 10.63
C ALA A 120 3.70 5.43 11.02
N SER A 121 2.61 6.06 11.45
CA SER A 121 2.67 7.45 11.90
C SER A 121 3.59 7.59 13.11
N GLY A 122 4.47 8.61 13.07
CA GLY A 122 5.51 8.80 14.08
C GLY A 122 6.74 7.88 13.93
N SER A 123 6.86 7.11 12.85
CA SER A 123 8.05 6.29 12.60
C SER A 123 9.32 7.14 12.43
N ASP A 124 10.43 6.66 12.98
CA ASP A 124 11.75 7.32 12.91
C ASP A 124 12.24 7.50 11.47
N VAL A 125 11.81 6.64 10.53
CA VAL A 125 12.23 6.75 9.12
C VAL A 125 11.51 7.86 8.37
N LEU A 126 10.49 8.50 8.96
CA LEU A 126 9.70 9.54 8.30
C LEU A 126 10.57 10.77 7.95
N HIS A 127 11.48 11.15 8.86
CA HIS A 127 12.42 12.24 8.61
C HIS A 127 13.35 11.91 7.42
N GLU A 128 13.87 10.68 7.39
CA GLU A 128 14.80 10.23 6.37
C GLU A 128 14.15 10.02 5.01
N ALA A 129 12.90 9.54 4.98
CA ALA A 129 12.12 9.49 3.75
C ALA A 129 11.94 10.90 3.14
N ARG A 130 11.66 11.92 3.97
CA ARG A 130 11.55 13.31 3.50
C ARG A 130 12.88 13.84 2.98
N ARG A 131 14.00 13.55 3.65
CA ARG A 131 15.34 13.89 3.16
C ARG A 131 15.64 13.22 1.82
N ALA A 132 15.19 11.98 1.63
CA ALA A 132 15.22 11.28 0.35
C ALA A 132 14.18 11.81 -0.67
N GLY A 133 13.53 12.95 -0.44
CA GLY A 133 12.62 13.58 -1.39
C GLY A 133 11.21 13.00 -1.46
N PHE A 134 10.81 12.15 -0.50
CA PHE A 134 9.43 11.73 -0.38
C PHE A 134 8.58 12.85 0.23
N VAL A 135 7.37 13.00 -0.29
CA VAL A 135 6.38 13.95 0.22
C VAL A 135 5.17 13.20 0.75
N ALA A 136 4.50 13.79 1.76
CA ALA A 136 3.25 13.24 2.26
C ALA A 136 2.18 13.26 1.16
N TYR A 137 1.53 12.12 0.95
CA TYR A 137 0.47 11.96 -0.02
C TYR A 137 -0.90 11.97 0.69
N LEU A 138 -1.11 10.99 1.57
CA LEU A 138 -2.32 10.84 2.36
C LEU A 138 -2.00 10.17 3.70
N ALA A 139 -2.90 10.32 4.67
CA ALA A 139 -2.83 9.64 5.95
C ALA A 139 -4.01 8.65 6.04
N GLU A 140 -3.76 7.49 6.63
CA GLU A 140 -4.75 6.42 6.76
C GLU A 140 -4.75 5.91 8.19
N THR A 141 -5.88 5.36 8.63
CA THR A 141 -5.99 4.66 9.91
C THR A 141 -6.62 3.30 9.68
N ALA A 142 -5.95 2.27 10.19
CA ALA A 142 -6.47 0.92 10.24
C ALA A 142 -7.40 0.81 11.45
N TYR A 143 -8.61 0.34 11.19
CA TYR A 143 -9.66 0.06 12.17
C TYR A 143 -9.81 -1.45 12.31
N ARG A 144 -10.09 -1.94 13.53
CA ARG A 144 -10.25 -3.37 13.81
C ARG A 144 -11.48 -3.65 14.64
N SER A 145 -12.12 -4.77 14.35
CA SER A 145 -13.10 -5.40 15.22
C SER A 145 -12.74 -6.88 15.40
N GLU A 146 -12.81 -7.38 16.63
CA GLU A 146 -12.61 -8.81 16.92
C GLU A 146 -13.87 -9.64 16.61
N ALA A 147 -15.02 -8.99 16.57
CA ALA A 147 -16.30 -9.58 16.22
C ALA A 147 -17.08 -8.61 15.33
N ALA A 148 -16.87 -8.76 14.02
CA ALA A 148 -17.58 -7.96 13.04
C ALA A 148 -19.06 -8.33 13.05
N ARG A 149 -19.90 -7.32 13.34
CA ARG A 149 -21.37 -7.41 13.36
C ARG A 149 -21.93 -8.41 14.39
N PRO A 150 -23.01 -8.08 15.10
CA PRO A 150 -23.72 -9.07 15.92
C PRO A 150 -24.23 -10.25 15.07
N GLU A 151 -24.10 -11.47 15.58
CA GLU A 151 -24.71 -12.65 14.95
C GLU A 151 -26.23 -12.45 14.80
N GLY A 152 -26.77 -12.78 13.62
CA GLY A 152 -28.20 -12.65 13.33
C GLY A 152 -28.65 -11.27 12.81
N GLY A 153 -27.72 -10.36 12.48
CA GLY A 153 -28.04 -9.10 11.80
C GLY A 153 -28.68 -9.33 10.42
N ALA A 154 -29.78 -8.63 10.11
CA ALA A 154 -30.48 -8.77 8.83
C ALA A 154 -29.61 -8.28 7.66
N ALA A 155 -29.48 -9.10 6.60
CA ALA A 155 -28.72 -8.74 5.41
C ALA A 155 -29.12 -7.36 4.86
N VAL A 156 -28.13 -6.50 4.61
CA VAL A 156 -28.37 -5.16 4.06
C VAL A 156 -28.30 -5.27 2.54
N VAL A 157 -29.40 -4.91 1.87
CA VAL A 157 -29.44 -4.85 0.41
C VAL A 157 -29.42 -3.38 0.02
N LEU A 158 -28.32 -2.95 -0.59
CA LEU A 158 -28.20 -1.63 -1.16
C LEU A 158 -28.57 -1.66 -2.64
N PRO A 159 -29.63 -0.93 -3.07
CA PRO A 159 -29.91 -0.74 -4.48
C PRO A 159 -28.69 -0.14 -5.19
N ARG A 160 -28.47 -0.52 -6.45
CA ARG A 160 -27.42 0.04 -7.33
C ARG A 160 -25.98 -0.23 -6.88
N VAL A 161 -25.79 -1.16 -5.95
CA VAL A 161 -24.49 -1.80 -5.75
C VAL A 161 -24.32 -2.89 -6.79
N ARG A 162 -23.23 -2.84 -7.55
CA ARG A 162 -22.90 -3.85 -8.56
C ARG A 162 -21.40 -4.14 -8.57
N ALA A 163 -21.02 -5.25 -9.19
CA ALA A 163 -19.61 -5.58 -9.38
C ALA A 163 -18.90 -4.46 -10.18
N ARG A 164 -17.64 -4.18 -9.80
CA ARG A 164 -16.76 -3.25 -10.51
C ARG A 164 -16.56 -3.72 -11.96
N ALA A 165 -16.67 -2.80 -12.90
CA ALA A 165 -16.31 -2.96 -14.30
C ALA A 165 -15.11 -2.08 -14.66
N LYS A 166 -14.42 -2.40 -15.76
CA LYS A 166 -13.27 -1.61 -16.23
C LYS A 166 -13.64 -0.17 -16.63
N SER A 167 -14.88 0.06 -17.06
CA SER A 167 -15.41 1.39 -17.35
C SER A 167 -15.44 2.31 -16.12
N ASP A 168 -15.38 1.75 -14.90
CA ASP A 168 -15.48 2.51 -13.66
C ASP A 168 -14.18 3.21 -13.28
N ASP A 169 -13.03 2.88 -13.90
CA ASP A 169 -11.71 3.41 -13.51
C ASP A 169 -11.64 4.94 -13.46
N ALA A 170 -12.35 5.64 -14.36
CA ALA A 170 -12.43 7.09 -14.34
C ALA A 170 -13.24 7.62 -13.15
N GLY A 171 -14.32 6.93 -12.77
CA GLY A 171 -15.10 7.22 -11.57
C GLY A 171 -14.31 6.96 -10.29
N LEU A 172 -13.58 5.84 -10.24
CA LEU A 172 -12.71 5.50 -9.10
C LEU A 172 -11.58 6.53 -8.91
N LEU A 173 -10.95 6.97 -10.00
CA LEU A 173 -9.97 8.06 -9.95
C LEU A 173 -10.58 9.36 -9.42
N ARG A 174 -11.83 9.69 -9.82
CA ARG A 174 -12.52 10.87 -9.31
C ARG A 174 -12.73 10.78 -7.80
N LEU A 175 -13.22 9.64 -7.31
CA LEU A 175 -13.42 9.38 -5.88
C LEU A 175 -12.09 9.52 -5.10
N HIS A 176 -11.02 8.91 -5.60
CA HIS A 176 -9.69 9.05 -5.00
C HIS A 176 -9.22 10.50 -4.95
N CYS A 177 -9.36 11.24 -6.05
CA CYS A 177 -8.99 12.65 -6.10
C CYS A 177 -9.79 13.51 -5.12
N ALA A 178 -11.03 13.16 -4.80
CA ALA A 178 -11.84 13.89 -3.82
C ALA A 178 -11.17 13.92 -2.43
N TRP A 179 -10.49 12.83 -2.04
CA TRP A 179 -9.79 12.70 -0.76
C TRP A 179 -8.35 13.23 -0.76
N VAL A 180 -7.73 13.38 -1.93
CA VAL A 180 -6.37 13.91 -2.04
C VAL A 180 -6.40 15.43 -2.19
N PRO A 181 -5.74 16.19 -1.28
CA PRO A 181 -5.62 17.64 -1.41
C PRO A 181 -5.08 18.07 -2.77
N ALA A 182 -5.62 19.15 -3.34
CA ALA A 182 -5.27 19.61 -4.70
C ALA A 182 -3.76 19.76 -4.91
N THR A 183 -3.04 20.27 -3.91
CA THR A 183 -1.57 20.44 -3.94
C THR A 183 -0.80 19.12 -4.04
N ARG A 184 -1.41 18.00 -3.65
CA ARG A 184 -0.80 16.66 -3.67
C ARG A 184 -1.24 15.80 -4.85
N ARG A 185 -2.33 16.18 -5.55
CA ARG A 185 -2.84 15.44 -6.72
C ARG A 185 -1.81 15.34 -7.84
N ALA A 186 -0.91 16.32 -7.97
CA ALA A 186 0.18 16.31 -8.95
C ALA A 186 1.14 15.12 -8.79
N TYR A 187 1.24 14.53 -7.60
CA TYR A 187 2.05 13.33 -7.33
C TYR A 187 1.28 12.03 -7.58
N GLY A 188 -0.05 12.12 -7.63
CA GLY A 188 -0.98 11.03 -7.87
C GLY A 188 -1.18 10.73 -9.36
N PRO A 189 -1.94 9.67 -9.67
CA PRO A 189 -2.20 9.27 -11.05
C PRO A 189 -3.00 10.35 -11.80
N ALA A 190 -2.57 10.68 -13.02
CA ALA A 190 -3.19 11.74 -13.81
C ALA A 190 -4.40 11.28 -14.64
N ASN A 191 -4.55 9.97 -14.85
CA ASN A 191 -5.63 9.37 -15.65
C ASN A 191 -5.95 7.94 -15.20
N ALA A 192 -7.05 7.40 -15.70
CA ALA A 192 -7.55 6.06 -15.37
C ALA A 192 -6.52 4.93 -15.61
N SER A 193 -5.63 5.06 -16.60
CA SER A 193 -4.58 4.06 -16.81
C SER A 193 -3.50 4.14 -15.75
N GLU A 194 -3.09 5.34 -15.34
CA GLU A 194 -2.14 5.50 -14.24
C GLU A 194 -2.75 5.08 -12.90
N TRP A 195 -4.05 5.33 -12.71
CA TRP A 195 -4.79 4.87 -11.54
C TRP A 195 -4.67 3.36 -11.35
N ARG A 196 -4.94 2.60 -12.42
CA ARG A 196 -4.77 1.13 -12.41
C ARG A 196 -3.36 0.69 -11.99
N ASP A 197 -2.32 1.45 -12.36
CA ASP A 197 -0.96 1.12 -11.96
C ASP A 197 -0.73 1.31 -10.45
N THR A 198 -1.47 2.22 -9.81
CA THR A 198 -1.36 2.52 -8.37
C THR A 198 -2.11 1.56 -7.46
N GLU A 199 -3.02 0.75 -8.01
CA GLU A 199 -3.89 -0.13 -7.24
C GLU A 199 -3.08 -1.13 -6.40
N GLU A 200 -3.42 -1.19 -5.12
CA GLU A 200 -2.89 -2.15 -4.15
C GLU A 200 -3.87 -3.30 -3.99
N ARG A 201 -3.41 -4.50 -3.62
CA ARG A 201 -4.27 -5.66 -3.33
C ARG A 201 -4.09 -6.10 -1.89
N ALA A 202 -5.20 -6.29 -1.17
CA ALA A 202 -5.18 -6.81 0.20
C ALA A 202 -4.97 -8.33 0.24
N ALA A 203 -5.45 -9.05 -0.79
CA ALA A 203 -5.29 -10.49 -0.92
C ALA A 203 -5.22 -10.92 -2.40
N ARG A 204 -4.93 -12.21 -2.64
CA ARG A 204 -4.91 -12.79 -4.00
C ARG A 204 -6.29 -12.75 -4.65
N ILE A 205 -7.33 -13.02 -3.86
CA ILE A 205 -8.73 -12.95 -4.24
C ILE A 205 -9.33 -11.78 -3.48
N GLN A 206 -9.95 -10.85 -4.19
CA GLN A 206 -10.68 -9.73 -3.64
C GLN A 206 -11.94 -9.51 -4.48
N GLU A 207 -13.01 -9.08 -3.84
CA GLU A 207 -14.24 -8.68 -4.50
C GLU A 207 -14.30 -7.15 -4.49
N GLU A 208 -14.88 -6.60 -5.55
CA GLU A 208 -14.91 -5.17 -5.77
C GLU A 208 -16.29 -4.77 -6.29
N TRP A 209 -16.92 -3.87 -5.57
CA TRP A 209 -18.28 -3.43 -5.79
C TRP A 209 -18.29 -1.91 -5.90
N VAL A 210 -19.16 -1.37 -6.75
CA VAL A 210 -19.38 0.07 -6.87
C VAL A 210 -20.83 0.38 -6.54
N LEU A 211 -21.05 1.46 -5.81
CA LEU A 211 -22.35 2.07 -5.63
C LEU A 211 -22.52 3.16 -6.67
N GLU A 212 -23.66 3.18 -7.38
CA GLU A 212 -24.00 4.24 -8.31
C GLU A 212 -24.94 5.28 -7.70
N ASP A 213 -24.71 6.55 -8.01
CA ASP A 213 -25.65 7.64 -7.73
C ASP A 213 -26.87 7.59 -8.68
N GLU A 214 -27.81 8.51 -8.47
CA GLU A 214 -29.02 8.64 -9.28
C GLU A 214 -28.78 8.76 -10.79
N ALA A 215 -27.66 9.36 -11.19
CA ALA A 215 -27.26 9.54 -12.57
C ALA A 215 -26.43 8.36 -13.14
N GLY A 216 -26.22 7.29 -12.38
CA GLY A 216 -25.43 6.13 -12.80
C GLY A 216 -23.91 6.35 -12.69
N ARG A 217 -23.46 7.37 -11.96
CA ARG A 217 -22.03 7.62 -11.72
C ARG A 217 -21.59 6.89 -10.46
N VAL A 218 -20.34 6.41 -10.46
CA VAL A 218 -19.73 5.76 -9.28
C VAL A 218 -19.69 6.74 -8.10
N ALA A 219 -20.50 6.49 -7.08
CA ALA A 219 -20.57 7.27 -5.84
C ALA A 219 -19.70 6.68 -4.73
N ALA A 220 -19.50 5.36 -4.73
CA ALA A 220 -18.57 4.72 -3.81
C ALA A 220 -17.98 3.44 -4.40
N TRP A 221 -16.87 3.02 -3.81
CA TRP A 221 -16.16 1.79 -4.14
C TRP A 221 -15.92 1.00 -2.85
N LEU A 222 -16.49 -0.20 -2.79
CA LEU A 222 -16.30 -1.16 -1.72
C LEU A 222 -15.40 -2.28 -2.22
N ARG A 223 -14.39 -2.61 -1.42
CA ARG A 223 -13.50 -3.74 -1.65
C ARG A 223 -13.55 -4.65 -0.46
N THR A 224 -13.63 -5.95 -0.71
CA THR A 224 -13.62 -6.96 0.35
C THR A 224 -12.62 -8.07 0.03
N ALA A 225 -12.04 -8.65 1.06
CA ALA A 225 -11.17 -9.81 0.91
C ALA A 225 -11.09 -10.62 2.21
N GLU A 226 -10.89 -11.93 2.11
CA GLU A 226 -10.52 -12.75 3.26
C GLU A 226 -9.00 -12.72 3.44
N THR A 227 -8.55 -12.36 4.63
CA THR A 227 -7.12 -12.26 4.98
C THR A 227 -6.79 -13.10 6.20
N LYS A 228 -5.51 -13.23 6.52
CA LYS A 228 -5.08 -13.91 7.77
C LYS A 228 -5.57 -13.19 9.04
N SER A 229 -5.87 -11.91 8.93
CA SER A 229 -6.38 -11.07 10.02
C SER A 229 -7.90 -10.98 10.05
N GLY A 230 -8.60 -11.82 9.25
CA GLY A 230 -10.05 -11.79 9.09
C GLY A 230 -10.52 -11.04 7.84
N ARG A 231 -11.78 -10.61 7.86
CA ARG A 231 -12.44 -9.90 6.76
C ARG A 231 -11.81 -8.52 6.58
N PHE A 232 -11.23 -8.26 5.42
CA PHE A 232 -10.82 -6.92 5.04
C PHE A 232 -11.96 -6.21 4.33
N ILE A 233 -12.20 -4.95 4.71
CA ILE A 233 -13.04 -4.03 3.96
C ILE A 233 -12.30 -2.71 3.68
N SER A 234 -12.52 -2.12 2.52
CA SER A 234 -12.07 -0.77 2.19
C SER A 234 -13.17 -0.07 1.42
N ILE A 235 -13.50 1.14 1.86
CA ILE A 235 -14.52 1.96 1.24
C ILE A 235 -13.87 3.27 0.82
N THR A 236 -14.09 3.67 -0.41
CA THR A 236 -13.80 5.03 -0.88
C THR A 236 -15.09 5.57 -1.45
N ALA A 237 -15.70 6.49 -0.72
CA ALA A 237 -16.95 7.13 -1.12
C ALA A 237 -16.71 8.58 -1.53
N ASP A 238 -17.64 9.14 -2.29
CA ASP A 238 -17.70 10.58 -2.48
C ASP A 238 -17.94 11.24 -1.11
N PRO A 239 -17.26 12.35 -0.77
CA PRO A 239 -17.49 13.04 0.51
C PRO A 239 -18.97 13.38 0.76
N ASP A 240 -19.75 13.58 -0.30
CA ASP A 240 -21.18 13.89 -0.24
C ASP A 240 -22.09 12.65 -0.27
N ALA A 241 -21.54 11.43 -0.24
CA ALA A 241 -22.31 10.18 -0.30
C ALA A 241 -23.23 9.95 0.92
N GLY A 242 -23.05 10.72 2.00
CA GLY A 242 -23.94 10.76 3.15
C GLY A 242 -24.14 9.40 3.84
N PRO A 243 -25.40 8.99 4.15
CA PRO A 243 -25.67 7.81 4.98
C PRO A 243 -25.30 6.46 4.32
N ALA A 244 -25.15 6.42 3.00
CA ALA A 244 -24.83 5.20 2.26
C ALA A 244 -23.48 4.57 2.68
N VAL A 245 -22.56 5.35 3.26
CA VAL A 245 -21.28 4.85 3.77
C VAL A 245 -21.48 3.83 4.89
N GLY A 246 -22.40 4.08 5.82
CA GLY A 246 -22.70 3.15 6.92
C GLY A 246 -23.31 1.85 6.42
N GLU A 247 -24.22 1.93 5.46
CA GLU A 247 -24.81 0.75 4.82
C GLU A 247 -23.76 -0.06 4.04
N LEU A 248 -22.83 0.62 3.37
CA LEU A 248 -21.71 -0.04 2.67
C LEU A 248 -20.76 -0.76 3.62
N VAL A 249 -20.52 -0.22 4.83
CA VAL A 249 -19.79 -0.94 5.87
C VAL A 249 -20.50 -2.26 6.18
N LEU A 250 -21.82 -2.22 6.42
CA LEU A 250 -22.60 -3.42 6.72
C LEU A 250 -22.59 -4.43 5.56
N VAL A 251 -22.73 -3.97 4.30
CA VAL A 251 -22.59 -4.83 3.11
C VAL A 251 -21.20 -5.45 3.02
N GLY A 252 -20.15 -4.69 3.33
CA GLY A 252 -18.78 -5.22 3.34
C GLY A 252 -18.56 -6.33 4.37
N LEU A 253 -19.29 -6.30 5.48
CA LEU A 253 -19.24 -7.28 6.56
C LEU A 253 -20.18 -8.47 6.37
N ASP A 254 -20.98 -8.48 5.31
CA ASP A 254 -21.90 -9.59 5.05
C ASP A 254 -21.15 -10.92 4.95
N GLY A 255 -21.61 -11.92 5.70
CA GLY A 255 -20.96 -13.23 5.81
C GLY A 255 -19.77 -13.28 6.77
N ALA A 256 -19.37 -12.17 7.40
CA ALA A 256 -18.27 -12.10 8.37
C ALA A 256 -18.72 -12.08 9.84
N GLU A 257 -19.96 -12.50 10.12
CA GLU A 257 -20.57 -12.46 11.45
C GLU A 257 -19.70 -13.18 12.49
N GLY A 258 -19.42 -12.49 13.61
CA GLY A 258 -18.64 -13.05 14.72
C GLY A 258 -17.16 -13.29 14.40
N ARG A 259 -16.67 -12.92 13.21
CA ARG A 259 -15.26 -13.05 12.80
C ARG A 259 -14.53 -11.72 12.91
N PRO A 260 -13.21 -11.71 13.11
CA PRO A 260 -12.45 -10.47 13.08
C PRO A 260 -12.56 -9.77 11.71
N ALA A 261 -12.59 -8.44 11.73
CA ALA A 261 -12.53 -7.63 10.54
C ALA A 261 -11.58 -6.45 10.69
N VAL A 262 -11.03 -6.01 9.56
CA VAL A 262 -10.11 -4.89 9.48
C VAL A 262 -10.54 -3.97 8.35
N ALA A 263 -10.56 -2.68 8.63
CA ALA A 263 -10.82 -1.65 7.64
C ALA A 263 -9.65 -0.67 7.55
N LEU A 264 -9.50 -0.02 6.40
CA LEU A 264 -8.58 1.10 6.22
C LEU A 264 -9.39 2.31 5.75
N ALA A 265 -9.27 3.41 6.47
CA ALA A 265 -9.94 4.66 6.13
C ALA A 265 -8.91 5.79 6.01
N ALA A 266 -9.10 6.68 5.05
CA ALA A 266 -8.32 7.92 4.97
C ALA A 266 -8.61 8.78 6.21
N SER A 267 -7.60 9.41 6.80
CA SER A 267 -7.78 10.20 8.03
C SER A 267 -8.69 11.41 7.85
N ALA A 268 -8.91 11.88 6.62
CA ALA A 268 -9.85 12.95 6.31
C ALA A 268 -11.31 12.47 6.27
N ASP A 269 -11.55 11.15 6.15
CA ASP A 269 -12.89 10.57 6.00
C ASP A 269 -13.54 10.30 7.36
N ALA A 270 -13.99 11.37 8.01
CA ALA A 270 -14.66 11.32 9.29
C ALA A 270 -15.98 10.52 9.23
N THR A 271 -16.67 10.53 8.08
CA THR A 271 -17.91 9.79 7.86
C THR A 271 -17.66 8.28 7.90
N LEU A 272 -16.65 7.79 7.18
CA LEU A 272 -16.27 6.38 7.22
C LEU A 272 -15.74 5.98 8.60
N ALA A 273 -14.93 6.83 9.24
CA ALA A 273 -14.46 6.56 10.60
C ALA A 273 -15.62 6.36 11.57
N SER A 274 -16.58 7.29 11.61
CA SER A 274 -17.77 7.18 12.47
C SER A 274 -18.64 5.97 12.14
N ALA A 275 -18.80 5.64 10.85
CA ALA A 275 -19.53 4.45 10.42
C ALA A 275 -18.86 3.15 10.89
N LEU A 276 -17.52 3.07 10.81
CA LEU A 276 -16.74 1.93 11.31
C LEU A 276 -16.87 1.79 12.84
N GLU A 277 -16.73 2.90 13.58
CA GLU A 277 -16.89 2.91 15.03
C GLU A 277 -18.29 2.47 15.48
N SER A 278 -19.33 2.95 14.78
CA SER A 278 -20.72 2.53 15.00
C SER A 278 -20.94 1.04 14.70
N ALA A 279 -20.15 0.47 13.79
CA ALA A 279 -20.14 -0.96 13.49
C ALA A 279 -19.26 -1.79 14.44
N GLY A 280 -18.73 -1.17 15.51
CA GLY A 280 -17.93 -1.85 16.54
C GLY A 280 -16.45 -1.97 16.22
N PHE A 281 -15.93 -1.20 15.27
CA PHE A 281 -14.49 -1.10 15.05
C PHE A 281 -13.84 -0.09 16.01
N ALA A 282 -12.61 -0.37 16.40
CA ALA A 282 -11.74 0.58 17.08
C ALA A 282 -10.57 0.99 16.17
N ALA A 283 -10.17 2.26 16.23
CA ALA A 283 -8.93 2.70 15.61
C ALA A 283 -7.74 1.96 16.23
N ALA A 284 -6.93 1.31 15.39
CA ALA A 284 -5.81 0.49 15.83
C ALA A 284 -4.47 1.18 15.57
N ARG A 285 -4.25 1.66 14.34
CA ARG A 285 -2.95 2.23 13.95
C ARG A 285 -3.06 3.16 12.76
N SER A 286 -2.34 4.27 12.82
CA SER A 286 -2.27 5.26 11.76
C SER A 286 -1.00 5.12 10.92
N PHE A 287 -1.10 5.48 9.66
CA PHE A 287 -0.05 5.38 8.67
C PHE A 287 0.04 6.67 7.85
N ASP A 288 1.25 7.05 7.51
CA ASP A 288 1.55 8.09 6.53
C ASP A 288 1.92 7.42 5.21
N VAL A 289 1.14 7.68 4.16
CA VAL A 289 1.48 7.29 2.80
C VAL A 289 2.26 8.43 2.17
N LEU A 290 3.48 8.11 1.77
CA LEU A 290 4.43 9.00 1.13
C LEU A 290 4.56 8.62 -0.34
N VAL A 291 4.91 9.61 -1.16
CA VAL A 291 5.16 9.44 -2.58
C VAL A 291 6.39 10.23 -2.99
N ARG A 292 7.18 9.66 -3.90
CA ARG A 292 8.23 10.39 -4.62
C ARG A 292 8.04 10.20 -6.12
N PRO A 293 7.84 11.28 -6.90
CA PRO A 293 7.98 11.22 -8.34
C PRO A 293 9.38 10.75 -8.72
N VAL A 294 9.44 9.91 -9.73
CA VAL A 294 10.69 9.34 -10.22
C VAL A 294 10.88 9.80 -11.65
N ALA A 295 12.05 10.37 -11.92
CA ALA A 295 12.43 10.72 -13.28
C ALA A 295 12.87 9.44 -14.02
N ALA A 296 12.25 9.18 -15.16
CA ALA A 296 12.81 8.22 -16.11
C ALA A 296 14.11 8.82 -16.68
N PRO A 297 15.21 8.06 -16.80
CA PRO A 297 16.42 8.56 -17.44
C PRO A 297 16.12 9.02 -18.87
N VAL A 298 16.48 10.26 -19.22
CA VAL A 298 16.39 10.77 -20.59
C VAL A 298 17.46 10.07 -21.43
N GLY A 299 17.11 8.96 -22.09
CA GLY A 299 18.09 8.22 -22.89
C GLY A 299 17.71 6.83 -23.42
N ALA A 300 16.46 6.38 -23.30
CA ALA A 300 16.00 5.14 -23.95
C ALA A 300 15.04 5.45 -25.11
N THR A 301 15.51 6.26 -26.07
CA THR A 301 14.95 6.24 -27.42
C THR A 301 15.16 4.82 -27.94
N ARG A 302 14.08 4.04 -27.98
CA ARG A 302 14.03 2.72 -28.60
C ARG A 302 14.55 2.88 -30.03
N ARG A 303 15.81 2.51 -30.27
CA ARG A 303 16.33 2.34 -31.63
C ARG A 303 15.45 1.27 -32.26
N ALA A 304 14.52 1.68 -33.11
CA ALA A 304 13.81 0.78 -33.99
C ALA A 304 14.88 0.10 -34.85
N VAL A 305 15.11 -1.18 -34.62
CA VAL A 305 15.90 -2.01 -35.54
C VAL A 305 15.04 -2.14 -36.79
N ALA A 306 15.48 -1.48 -37.87
CA ALA A 306 14.89 -1.68 -39.19
C ALA A 306 15.13 -3.13 -39.64
N PRO A 307 14.18 -3.78 -40.32
CA PRO A 307 14.42 -5.09 -40.89
C PRO A 307 15.46 -4.95 -42.02
N VAL A 308 16.49 -5.79 -41.98
CA VAL A 308 17.39 -6.01 -43.11
C VAL A 308 16.61 -6.86 -44.12
N GLY A 309 16.53 -6.37 -45.36
CA GLY A 309 15.92 -7.08 -46.49
C GLY A 309 16.78 -8.21 -47.04
#